data_AF-A0AAW1LR75-F1
#
_entry.id   AF-A0AAW1LR75-F1
#
_cell.length_a   1.000
_cell.length_b   1.000
_cell.length_c   1.000
_cell.angle_alpha   90.00
_cell.angle_beta   90.00
_cell.angle_gamma   90.00
#
_symmetry.space_group_name_H-M   'P 1'
#
loop_
_entity.id
_entity.type
_entity.pdbx_description
1 polymer ?
#
loop_
_entity_poly.entity_id
_entity_poly.type
_entity_poly.pdbx_seq_one_letter_code
_entity_poly.pdbx_strand_id
1 'polypeptide(L)'
;MGITDETYLPTDEELTVPEVNVSGPVLKAAAHHLGNACLKENNEFMLCRHELDDPRKCLEEGKAVTNCALNFFRQVKNNCATEFTQYVNCVDRASSDQSFGPCRKTQGVFDKCMFDKLNMCRPAFDQYARVQVHHTDRPKPPVEGPAVYPDAAPYLPEEHFKKMKTIAAKYFAVFIIALVLVNLMQYAEATYRKPPFNGSIFGKRGTSVDYDSGAGKTLSSMCEIASEACQAWFPSQDK
;
A
#
# COMPACT_ATOMS: atom_id res chain seq x y z
N MET A 1 -17.20 15.51 11.09
CA MET A 1 -18.63 15.28 11.41
C MET A 1 -18.89 15.92 12.76
N GLY A 2 -19.85 16.85 12.84
CA GLY A 2 -20.21 17.49 14.12
C GLY A 2 -21.13 16.58 14.92
N ILE A 3 -20.98 16.57 16.25
CA ILE A 3 -21.91 15.91 17.16
C ILE A 3 -23.15 16.81 17.26
N THR A 4 -24.32 16.30 16.93
CA THR A 4 -25.62 16.99 17.03
C THR A 4 -26.43 16.41 18.18
N ASP A 5 -27.46 17.09 18.67
CA ASP A 5 -28.32 16.57 19.76
C ASP A 5 -29.03 15.24 19.41
N GLU A 6 -29.13 14.92 18.12
CA GLU A 6 -29.69 13.66 17.63
C GLU A 6 -28.71 12.47 17.71
N THR A 7 -27.43 12.71 17.97
CA THR A 7 -26.46 11.61 18.07
C THR A 7 -26.57 10.93 19.44
N TYR A 8 -27.02 9.68 19.43
CA TYR A 8 -27.07 8.86 20.64
C TYR A 8 -25.67 8.66 21.24
N LEU A 9 -25.44 9.13 22.47
CA LEU A 9 -24.25 8.82 23.23
C LEU A 9 -24.60 7.83 24.36
N PRO A 10 -23.82 6.76 24.55
CA PRO A 10 -23.97 5.84 25.69
C PRO A 10 -23.95 6.59 27.02
N THR A 11 -24.63 6.03 28.02
CA THR A 11 -24.60 6.61 29.37
C THR A 11 -23.26 6.33 30.06
N ASP A 12 -22.90 7.14 31.07
CA ASP A 12 -21.65 6.92 31.84
C ASP A 12 -21.64 5.57 32.56
N GLU A 13 -22.81 5.06 32.95
CA GLU A 13 -22.96 3.74 33.58
C GLU A 13 -22.59 2.62 32.61
N GLU A 14 -22.97 2.73 31.34
CA GLU A 14 -22.62 1.75 30.29
C GLU A 14 -21.11 1.75 29.98
N LEU A 15 -20.45 2.91 30.13
CA LEU A 15 -19.03 3.10 29.91
C LEU A 15 -18.16 2.69 31.12
N THR A 16 -18.75 2.55 32.30
CA THR A 16 -18.02 2.24 33.51
C THR A 16 -17.61 0.76 33.54
N VAL A 17 -16.33 0.50 33.33
CA VAL A 17 -15.72 -0.84 33.30
C VAL A 17 -14.50 -0.86 34.21
N PRO A 18 -14.17 -1.98 34.88
CA PRO A 18 -12.93 -2.07 35.64
C PRO A 18 -11.71 -1.88 34.73
N GLU A 19 -10.92 -0.85 34.98
CA GLU A 19 -9.77 -0.49 34.13
C GLU A 19 -8.52 -1.34 34.38
N VAL A 20 -7.72 -1.53 33.34
CA VAL A 20 -6.40 -2.16 33.45
C VAL A 20 -5.37 -1.12 33.93
N ASN A 21 -5.30 -0.94 35.24
CA ASN A 21 -4.45 0.04 35.91
C ASN A 21 -2.97 -0.38 36.03
N VAL A 22 -2.31 -0.57 34.89
CA VAL A 22 -0.87 -0.90 34.82
C VAL A 22 -0.11 0.08 33.94
N SER A 23 1.21 0.17 34.13
CA SER A 23 2.06 1.08 33.34
C SER A 23 2.34 0.55 31.93
N GLY A 24 2.70 1.44 31.00
CA GLY A 24 3.06 1.08 29.62
C GLY A 24 4.12 -0.03 29.48
N PRO A 25 5.23 -0.02 30.26
CA PRO A 25 6.22 -1.10 30.24
C PRO A 25 5.63 -2.47 30.61
N VAL A 26 4.66 -2.51 31.52
CA VAL A 26 3.97 -3.75 31.92
C VAL A 26 3.17 -4.31 30.74
N LEU A 27 2.39 -3.47 30.06
CA LEU A 27 1.65 -3.88 28.87
C LEU A 27 2.59 -4.33 27.75
N LYS A 28 3.69 -3.60 27.53
CA LYS A 28 4.67 -3.91 26.49
C LYS A 28 5.40 -5.23 26.74
N ALA A 29 5.79 -5.50 27.98
CA ALA A 29 6.39 -6.77 28.38
C ALA A 29 5.41 -7.96 28.23
N ALA A 30 4.15 -7.77 28.63
CA ALA A 30 3.12 -8.80 28.54
C ALA A 30 2.58 -9.02 27.12
N ALA A 31 2.77 -8.07 26.20
CA ALA A 31 2.07 -8.00 24.91
C ALA A 31 2.02 -9.31 24.12
N HIS A 32 3.13 -10.06 24.06
CA HIS A 32 3.20 -11.30 23.29
C HIS A 32 2.31 -12.41 23.87
N HIS A 33 2.27 -12.56 25.19
CA HIS A 33 1.46 -13.57 25.88
C HIS A 33 0.01 -13.11 26.01
N LEU A 34 -0.21 -11.83 26.34
CA LEU A 34 -1.53 -11.23 26.44
C LEU A 34 -2.27 -11.30 25.09
N GLY A 35 -1.60 -10.94 23.99
CA GLY A 35 -2.17 -11.01 22.65
C GLY A 35 -2.56 -12.42 22.24
N ASN A 36 -1.80 -13.44 22.65
CA ASN A 36 -2.10 -14.83 22.36
C ASN A 36 -3.24 -15.37 23.23
N ALA A 37 -3.24 -15.04 24.53
CA ALA A 37 -4.27 -15.46 25.47
C ALA A 37 -5.64 -14.81 25.15
N CYS A 38 -5.65 -13.53 24.78
CA CYS A 38 -6.86 -12.77 24.48
C CYS A 38 -7.12 -12.61 22.97
N LEU A 39 -6.55 -13.49 22.14
CA LEU A 39 -6.61 -13.36 20.68
C LEU A 39 -8.05 -13.32 20.15
N LYS A 40 -8.92 -14.17 20.70
CA LYS A 40 -10.32 -14.29 20.31
C LYS A 40 -11.07 -12.98 20.53
N GLU A 41 -11.04 -12.46 21.76
CA GLU A 41 -11.76 -11.24 22.14
C GLU A 41 -11.21 -10.00 21.42
N ASN A 42 -9.88 -9.92 21.28
CA ASN A 42 -9.24 -8.82 20.55
C ASN A 42 -9.66 -8.79 19.07
N ASN A 43 -9.72 -9.95 18.42
CA ASN A 43 -10.13 -10.04 17.03
C ASN A 43 -11.61 -9.71 16.83
N GLU A 44 -12.48 -10.13 17.75
CA GLU A 44 -13.90 -9.76 17.72
C GLU A 44 -14.06 -8.24 17.80
N PHE A 45 -13.39 -7.60 18.76
CA PHE A 45 -13.42 -6.15 18.91
C PHE A 45 -12.89 -5.40 17.69
N MET A 46 -11.74 -5.84 17.14
CA MET A 46 -11.14 -5.21 15.97
C MET A 46 -12.00 -5.39 14.71
N LEU A 47 -12.61 -6.56 14.54
CA LEU A 47 -13.52 -6.83 13.43
C LEU A 47 -14.80 -6.00 13.56
N CYS A 48 -15.39 -5.94 14.76
CA CYS A 48 -16.55 -5.10 15.05
C CYS A 48 -16.29 -3.64 14.68
N ARG A 49 -15.15 -3.10 15.14
CA ARG A 49 -14.76 -1.71 14.92
C ARG A 49 -14.54 -1.40 13.44
N HIS A 50 -13.90 -2.31 12.70
CA HIS A 50 -13.61 -2.13 11.27
C HIS A 50 -14.84 -2.31 10.39
N GLU A 51 -15.81 -3.14 10.79
CA GLU A 51 -17.01 -3.38 9.99
C GLU A 51 -18.12 -2.34 10.26
N LEU A 52 -18.27 -1.86 11.50
CA LEU A 52 -19.34 -0.91 11.86
C LEU A 52 -18.91 0.56 11.81
N ASP A 53 -17.61 0.85 11.85
CA ASP A 53 -17.03 2.20 11.90
C ASP A 53 -17.62 3.12 13.01
N ASP A 54 -18.29 2.54 14.02
CA ASP A 54 -18.90 3.24 15.14
C ASP A 54 -18.45 2.60 16.48
N PRO A 55 -17.66 3.30 17.30
CA PRO A 55 -17.16 2.74 18.56
C PRO A 55 -18.26 2.44 19.58
N ARG A 56 -19.43 3.09 19.50
CA ARG A 56 -20.53 2.92 20.46
C ARG A 56 -21.18 1.54 20.37
N LYS A 57 -21.13 0.92 19.20
CA LYS A 57 -21.74 -0.39 18.95
C LYS A 57 -20.86 -1.57 19.39
N CYS A 58 -19.58 -1.31 19.66
CA CYS A 58 -18.58 -2.33 20.00
C CYS A 58 -18.16 -2.28 21.49
N LEU A 59 -19.02 -1.75 22.36
CA LEU A 59 -18.69 -1.54 23.78
C LEU A 59 -18.65 -2.85 24.56
N GLU A 60 -19.51 -3.81 24.24
CA GLU A 60 -19.57 -5.10 24.94
C GLU A 60 -18.34 -5.97 24.61
N GLU A 61 -17.90 -5.95 23.36
CA GLU A 61 -16.66 -6.55 22.89
C GLU A 61 -15.44 -5.87 23.55
N GLY A 62 -15.49 -4.54 23.69
CA GLY A 62 -14.47 -3.78 24.43
C GLY A 62 -14.39 -4.20 25.91
N LYS A 63 -15.54 -4.37 26.57
CA LYS A 63 -15.62 -4.91 27.94
C LYS A 63 -15.04 -6.31 28.03
N ALA A 64 -15.31 -7.16 27.05
CA ALA A 64 -14.76 -8.52 27.00
C ALA A 64 -13.23 -8.53 26.90
N VAL A 65 -12.65 -7.66 26.05
CA VAL A 65 -11.20 -7.46 25.94
C VAL A 65 -10.58 -7.04 27.28
N THR A 66 -11.16 -6.03 27.92
CA THR A 66 -10.68 -5.53 29.23
C THR A 66 -10.76 -6.62 30.30
N ASN A 67 -11.85 -7.37 30.36
CA ASN A 67 -12.02 -8.49 31.28
C ASN A 67 -11.00 -9.61 31.02
N CYS A 68 -10.71 -9.93 29.76
CA CYS A 68 -9.67 -10.90 29.40
C CYS A 68 -8.29 -10.45 29.89
N ALA A 69 -7.93 -9.18 29.66
CA ALA A 69 -6.67 -8.62 30.12
C ALA A 69 -6.53 -8.66 31.64
N LEU A 70 -7.57 -8.30 32.39
CA LEU A 70 -7.57 -8.40 33.86
C LEU A 70 -7.38 -9.83 34.34
N ASN A 71 -8.07 -10.79 33.73
CA ASN A 71 -7.93 -12.20 34.08
C ASN A 71 -6.53 -12.74 33.75
N PHE A 72 -5.94 -12.29 32.64
CA PHE A 72 -4.55 -12.60 32.31
C PHE A 72 -3.58 -12.07 33.36
N PHE A 73 -3.68 -10.79 33.74
CA PHE A 73 -2.77 -10.21 34.74
C PHE A 73 -2.94 -10.83 36.13
N ARG A 74 -4.15 -11.26 36.51
CA ARG A 74 -4.38 -12.05 37.73
C ARG A 74 -3.62 -13.38 37.68
N GLN A 75 -3.66 -14.08 36.54
CA GLN A 75 -2.93 -15.34 36.38
C GLN A 75 -1.41 -15.15 36.43
N VAL A 76 -0.88 -14.11 35.75
CA VAL A 76 0.55 -13.78 35.79
C VAL A 76 0.98 -13.43 37.22
N LYS A 77 0.19 -12.63 37.94
CA LYS A 77 0.48 -12.25 39.33
C LYS A 77 0.49 -13.45 40.28
N ASN A 78 -0.41 -14.41 40.09
CA ASN A 78 -0.49 -15.58 40.96
C ASN A 78 0.64 -16.60 40.70
N ASN A 79 1.14 -16.69 39.47
CA ASN A 79 2.07 -17.74 39.08
C ASN A 79 3.51 -17.25 38.87
N CYS A 80 3.73 -16.10 38.23
CA CYS A 80 5.03 -15.65 37.71
C CYS A 80 5.36 -14.19 38.06
N ALA A 81 4.84 -13.67 39.19
CA ALA A 81 4.98 -12.27 39.56
C ALA A 81 6.44 -11.80 39.66
N THR A 82 7.32 -12.63 40.22
CA THR A 82 8.72 -12.29 40.46
C THR A 82 9.50 -12.12 39.17
N GLU A 83 9.40 -13.10 38.29
CA GLU A 83 10.04 -13.16 36.98
C GLU A 83 9.51 -12.06 36.07
N PHE A 84 8.19 -11.85 36.10
CA PHE A 84 7.53 -10.80 35.33
C PHE A 84 7.98 -9.41 35.78
N THR A 85 8.06 -9.17 37.09
CA THR A 85 8.52 -7.87 37.63
C THR A 85 9.97 -7.59 37.26
N GLN A 86 10.85 -8.59 37.29
CA GLN A 86 12.23 -8.44 36.83
C GLN A 86 12.32 -8.11 35.34
N TYR A 87 11.48 -8.73 34.51
CA TYR A 87 11.42 -8.44 33.08
C TYR A 87 10.90 -7.02 32.81
N VAL A 88 9.80 -6.63 33.43
CA VAL A 88 9.22 -5.28 33.32
C VAL A 88 10.23 -4.22 33.75
N ASN A 89 10.90 -4.40 34.89
CA ASN A 89 11.91 -3.46 35.38
C ASN A 89 13.09 -3.30 34.41
N CYS A 90 13.46 -4.36 33.71
CA CYS A 90 14.47 -4.28 32.66
C CYS A 90 13.94 -3.47 31.47
N VAL A 91 12.74 -3.79 30.97
CA VAL A 91 12.14 -3.09 29.80
C VAL A 91 11.97 -1.60 30.06
N ASP A 92 11.61 -1.23 31.29
CA ASP A 92 11.43 0.16 31.70
C ASP A 92 12.75 0.94 31.81
N ARG A 93 13.82 0.29 32.28
CA ARG A 93 15.10 0.97 32.57
C ARG A 93 16.17 0.84 31.49
N ALA A 94 16.12 -0.21 30.67
CA ALA A 94 17.25 -0.58 29.83
C ALA A 94 17.43 0.36 28.63
N SER A 95 16.36 0.96 28.11
CA SER A 95 16.45 1.95 27.04
C SER A 95 15.28 2.94 27.07
N SER A 96 15.49 4.13 26.54
CA SER A 96 14.48 5.20 26.50
C SER A 96 13.27 4.87 25.63
N ASP A 97 13.43 3.98 24.65
CA ASP A 97 12.39 3.49 23.73
C ASP A 97 11.74 2.18 24.21
N GLN A 98 12.11 1.68 25.40
CA GLN A 98 11.64 0.41 25.96
C GLN A 98 11.86 -0.78 25.00
N SER A 99 13.07 -0.90 24.47
CA SER A 99 13.44 -1.93 23.49
C SER A 99 13.56 -3.31 24.15
N PHE A 100 13.20 -4.37 23.41
CA PHE A 100 13.29 -5.74 23.92
C PHE A 100 14.70 -6.35 23.84
N GLY A 101 15.60 -5.77 23.05
CA GLY A 101 16.95 -6.30 22.79
C GLY A 101 17.80 -6.48 24.04
N PRO A 102 17.93 -5.47 24.92
CA PRO A 102 18.71 -5.58 26.15
C PRO A 102 18.17 -6.59 27.15
N CYS A 103 16.87 -6.86 27.14
CA CYS A 103 16.15 -7.62 28.17
C CYS A 103 15.88 -9.09 27.80
N ARG A 104 16.60 -9.67 26.82
CA ARG A 104 16.37 -11.06 26.39
C ARG A 104 16.66 -12.10 27.48
N LYS A 105 17.58 -11.81 28.42
CA LYS A 105 17.89 -12.70 29.54
C LYS A 105 16.71 -12.82 30.50
N THR A 106 16.15 -11.69 30.93
CA THR A 106 14.98 -11.65 31.82
C THR A 106 13.72 -12.13 31.10
N GLN A 107 13.60 -11.87 29.79
CA GLN A 107 12.53 -12.42 28.97
C GLN A 107 12.55 -13.96 28.98
N GLY A 108 13.71 -14.60 28.79
CA GLY A 108 13.81 -16.06 28.80
C GLY A 108 13.39 -16.70 30.13
N VAL A 109 13.68 -16.02 31.25
CA VAL A 109 13.24 -16.46 32.59
C VAL A 109 11.71 -16.37 32.72
N PHE A 110 11.12 -15.27 32.27
CA PHE A 110 9.67 -15.07 32.29
C PHE A 110 8.94 -16.04 31.36
N ASP A 111 9.39 -16.17 30.11
CA ASP A 111 8.80 -17.06 29.11
C ASP A 111 8.83 -18.53 29.60
N LYS A 112 9.92 -18.93 30.27
CA LYS A 112 10.00 -20.25 30.91
C LYS A 112 8.96 -20.45 32.01
N CYS A 113 8.78 -19.48 32.91
CA CYS A 113 7.77 -19.57 33.96
C CYS A 113 6.34 -19.70 33.39
N MET A 114 6.03 -18.93 32.35
CA MET A 114 4.73 -18.97 31.66
C MET A 114 4.48 -20.32 31.00
N PHE A 115 5.50 -20.91 30.39
CA PHE A 115 5.41 -22.25 29.83
C PHE A 115 5.23 -23.32 30.92
N ASP A 116 6.08 -23.31 31.95
CA ASP A 116 6.09 -24.35 32.99
C ASP A 116 4.81 -24.35 33.85
N LYS A 117 4.22 -23.17 34.15
CA LYS A 117 3.07 -23.05 35.06
C LYS A 117 1.72 -22.90 34.37
N LEU A 118 1.67 -22.18 33.24
CA LEU A 118 0.42 -21.84 32.56
C LEU A 118 0.29 -22.52 31.20
N ASN A 119 1.31 -23.30 30.78
CA ASN A 119 1.37 -23.95 29.47
C ASN A 119 1.15 -22.97 28.30
N MET A 120 1.58 -21.72 28.48
CA MET A 120 1.47 -20.67 27.49
C MET A 120 2.83 -20.42 26.84
N CYS A 121 2.98 -20.86 25.60
CA CYS A 121 4.15 -20.56 24.79
C CYS A 121 4.09 -19.12 24.26
N ARG A 122 5.24 -18.47 24.18
CA ARG A 122 5.36 -17.20 23.45
C ARG A 122 5.10 -17.47 21.96
N PRO A 123 4.21 -16.70 21.31
CA PRO A 123 3.91 -16.88 19.90
C PRO A 123 5.13 -16.64 18.99
N ALA A 124 5.08 -17.23 17.80
CA ALA A 124 6.07 -16.99 16.75
C ALA A 124 6.07 -15.51 16.33
N PHE A 125 7.20 -15.03 15.80
CA PHE A 125 7.38 -13.61 15.46
C PHE A 125 6.42 -13.11 14.39
N ASP A 126 5.92 -13.99 13.54
CA ASP A 126 5.05 -13.69 12.39
C ASP A 126 3.55 -13.86 12.70
N GLN A 127 3.18 -14.38 13.87
CA GLN A 127 1.79 -14.69 14.20
C GLN A 127 0.83 -13.50 14.05
N TYR A 128 1.28 -12.32 14.46
CA TYR A 128 0.48 -11.09 14.37
C TYR A 128 0.56 -10.40 13.00
N ALA A 129 1.50 -10.82 12.15
CA ALA A 129 1.59 -10.35 10.76
C ALA A 129 0.74 -11.19 9.80
N ARG A 130 0.34 -12.40 10.21
CA ARG A 130 -0.58 -13.25 9.44
C ARG A 130 -2.00 -12.73 9.54
N VAL A 131 -2.74 -12.79 8.44
CA VAL A 131 -4.17 -12.52 8.42
C VAL A 131 -4.88 -13.57 9.28
N GLN A 132 -5.66 -13.12 10.25
CA GLN A 132 -6.41 -13.98 11.15
C GLN A 132 -7.88 -13.96 10.74
N VAL A 133 -8.41 -15.14 10.35
CA VAL A 133 -9.82 -15.28 9.99
C VAL A 133 -10.62 -15.53 11.27
N HIS A 134 -11.35 -14.51 11.72
CA HIS A 134 -12.22 -14.60 12.89
C HIS A 134 -13.66 -14.88 12.47
N HIS A 135 -14.32 -15.81 13.16
CA HIS A 135 -15.72 -16.18 12.89
C HIS A 135 -16.58 -15.55 13.96
N THR A 136 -17.58 -14.80 13.53
CA THR A 136 -18.44 -14.00 14.41
C THR A 136 -19.89 -14.42 14.24
N ASP A 137 -20.65 -14.35 15.33
CA ASP A 137 -22.09 -14.66 15.31
C ASP A 137 -22.93 -13.44 14.89
N ARG A 138 -22.32 -12.25 14.93
CA ARG A 138 -22.96 -10.98 14.58
C ARG A 138 -23.30 -10.93 13.07
N PRO A 139 -24.43 -10.30 12.68
CA PRO A 139 -24.74 -10.11 11.27
C PRO A 139 -23.76 -9.13 10.64
N LYS A 140 -23.34 -9.42 9.41
CA LYS A 140 -22.52 -8.49 8.64
C LYS A 140 -23.30 -7.20 8.36
N PRO A 141 -22.68 -6.01 8.49
CA PRO A 141 -23.35 -4.75 8.13
C PRO A 141 -23.81 -4.75 6.67
N PRO A 142 -24.94 -4.11 6.37
CA PRO A 142 -25.42 -3.99 4.99
C PRO A 142 -24.38 -3.21 4.19
N VAL A 143 -23.89 -3.81 3.10
CA VAL A 143 -22.99 -3.13 2.18
C VAL A 143 -23.83 -2.11 1.41
N GLU A 144 -23.52 -0.83 1.56
CA GLU A 144 -24.11 0.20 0.72
C GLU A 144 -23.77 -0.12 -0.75
N GLY A 145 -24.81 -0.24 -1.58
CA GLY A 145 -24.63 -0.54 -3.00
C GLY A 145 -23.80 0.54 -3.70
N PRO A 146 -23.29 0.27 -4.92
CA PRO A 146 -22.61 1.30 -5.69
C PRO A 146 -23.52 2.53 -5.81
N ALA A 147 -22.94 3.73 -5.65
CA ALA A 147 -23.69 4.96 -5.78
C ALA A 147 -24.33 5.02 -7.17
N VAL A 148 -25.66 4.89 -7.22
CA VAL A 148 -26.42 5.01 -8.46
C VAL A 148 -26.73 6.48 -8.65
N TYR A 149 -26.04 7.12 -9.58
CA TYR A 149 -26.34 8.48 -9.98
C TYR A 149 -27.49 8.44 -11.00
N PRO A 150 -28.64 9.09 -10.73
CA PRO A 150 -29.77 9.09 -11.67
C PRO A 150 -29.40 9.77 -13.01
N ASP A 151 -28.47 10.72 -12.97
CA ASP A 151 -28.00 11.48 -14.14
C ASP A 151 -26.74 10.88 -14.78
N ALA A 152 -26.41 9.63 -14.48
CA ALA A 152 -25.25 8.97 -15.09
C ALA A 152 -25.43 8.92 -16.62
N ALA A 153 -24.52 9.55 -17.36
CA ALA A 153 -24.50 9.44 -18.81
C ALA A 153 -24.46 7.95 -19.19
N PRO A 154 -25.29 7.50 -20.16
CA PRO A 154 -25.30 6.11 -20.56
C PRO A 154 -23.89 5.70 -21.01
N TYR A 155 -23.51 4.47 -20.68
CA TYR A 155 -22.23 3.94 -21.14
C TYR A 155 -22.18 3.99 -22.67
N LEU A 156 -21.02 4.35 -23.23
CA LEU A 156 -20.82 4.37 -24.68
C LEU A 156 -21.15 3.00 -25.28
N PRO A 157 -21.91 2.91 -26.39
CA PRO A 157 -22.26 1.63 -26.97
C PRO A 157 -21.01 0.81 -27.31
N GLU A 158 -21.00 -0.48 -26.96
CA GLU A 158 -19.84 -1.37 -27.17
C GLU A 158 -19.39 -1.46 -28.64
N GLU A 159 -20.32 -1.24 -29.57
CA GLU A 159 -20.09 -1.22 -31.02
C GLU A 159 -19.05 -0.16 -31.45
N HIS A 160 -19.02 0.99 -30.78
CA HIS A 160 -18.06 2.05 -31.08
C HIS A 160 -16.62 1.61 -30.75
N PHE A 161 -16.43 0.87 -29.65
CA PHE A 161 -15.14 0.33 -29.26
C PHE A 161 -14.68 -0.80 -30.20
N LYS A 162 -15.61 -1.67 -30.62
CA LYS A 162 -15.31 -2.75 -31.56
C LYS A 162 -14.87 -2.23 -32.92
N LYS A 163 -15.55 -1.19 -33.44
CA LYS A 163 -15.17 -0.51 -34.68
C LYS A 163 -13.78 0.12 -34.58
N MET A 164 -13.49 0.81 -33.47
CA MET A 164 -12.18 1.44 -33.23
C MET A 164 -11.05 0.41 -33.16
N LYS A 165 -11.23 -0.69 -32.42
CA LYS A 165 -10.24 -1.79 -32.33
C LYS A 165 -9.97 -2.44 -33.69
N THR A 166 -11.01 -2.66 -34.47
CA THR A 166 -10.89 -3.28 -35.81
C THR A 166 -10.14 -2.38 -36.79
N ILE A 167 -10.41 -1.06 -36.73
CA ILE A 167 -9.72 -0.07 -37.55
C ILE A 167 -8.24 0.03 -37.14
N ALA A 168 -7.95 0.14 -35.84
CA ALA A 168 -6.58 0.20 -35.33
C ALA A 168 -5.76 -1.05 -35.70
N ALA A 169 -6.34 -2.24 -35.61
CA ALA A 169 -5.69 -3.50 -36.00
C ALA A 169 -5.34 -3.54 -37.49
N LYS A 170 -6.23 -3.02 -38.36
CA LYS A 170 -5.98 -2.94 -39.82
C LYS A 170 -4.83 -1.98 -40.13
N TYR A 171 -4.83 -0.79 -39.54
CA TYR A 171 -3.74 0.18 -39.76
C TYR A 171 -2.41 -0.31 -39.19
N PHE A 172 -2.43 -0.99 -38.04
CA PHE A 172 -1.24 -1.61 -37.46
C PHE A 172 -0.66 -2.70 -38.37
N ALA A 173 -1.50 -3.58 -38.93
CA ALA A 173 -1.06 -4.60 -39.88
C ALA A 173 -0.46 -3.99 -41.16
N VAL A 174 -1.08 -2.95 -41.72
CA VAL A 174 -0.57 -2.23 -42.90
C VAL A 174 0.77 -1.55 -42.59
N PHE A 175 0.92 -0.95 -41.41
CA PHE A 175 2.17 -0.33 -40.97
C PHE A 175 3.32 -1.35 -40.84
N ILE A 176 3.04 -2.53 -40.27
CA ILE A 176 4.02 -3.62 -40.19
C ILE A 176 4.43 -4.10 -41.59
N ILE A 177 3.47 -4.28 -42.50
CA ILE A 177 3.77 -4.68 -43.89
C ILE A 177 4.62 -3.61 -44.59
N ALA A 178 4.29 -2.33 -44.42
CA ALA A 178 5.07 -1.24 -45.00
C ALA A 178 6.50 -1.18 -44.43
N LEU A 179 6.69 -1.38 -43.12
CA LEU A 179 8.01 -1.47 -42.50
C LEU A 179 8.83 -2.64 -43.08
N VAL A 180 8.21 -3.81 -43.24
CA VAL A 180 8.88 -4.97 -43.84
C VAL A 180 9.30 -4.67 -45.29
N LEU A 181 8.43 -4.04 -46.08
CA LEU A 181 8.74 -3.66 -47.46
C LEU A 181 9.85 -2.61 -47.57
N VAL A 182 9.87 -1.61 -46.67
CA VAL A 182 10.94 -0.60 -46.63
C VAL A 182 12.29 -1.24 -46.26
N ASN A 183 12.31 -2.14 -45.29
CA ASN A 183 13.53 -2.87 -44.93
C ASN A 183 14.00 -3.75 -46.11
N LEU A 184 13.11 -4.41 -46.84
CA LEU A 184 13.46 -5.20 -48.03
C LEU A 184 14.05 -4.32 -49.17
N MET A 185 13.56 -3.09 -49.34
CA MET A 185 14.09 -2.15 -50.33
C MET A 185 15.49 -1.63 -49.99
N GLN A 186 15.90 -1.65 -48.71
CA GLN A 186 17.25 -1.25 -48.28
C GLN A 186 18.33 -2.33 -48.50
N TYR A 187 17.97 -3.58 -48.82
CA TYR A 187 18.93 -4.65 -49.13
C TYR A 187 19.29 -4.79 -50.61
N ALA A 188 18.68 -3.98 -51.48
CA ALA A 188 19.01 -3.97 -52.91
C ALA A 188 20.12 -2.95 -53.22
N GLU A 189 21.31 -3.12 -52.64
CA GLU A 189 22.53 -2.51 -53.21
C GLU A 189 22.86 -3.26 -54.50
N ALA A 190 22.41 -2.71 -55.63
CA ALA A 190 22.69 -3.24 -56.95
C ALA A 190 24.21 -3.33 -57.17
N THR A 191 24.70 -4.57 -57.26
CA THR A 191 26.07 -4.93 -57.64
C THR A 191 26.33 -4.48 -59.09
N TYR A 192 26.67 -3.21 -59.29
CA TYR A 192 26.96 -2.68 -60.63
C TYR A 192 28.40 -3.06 -61.04
N ARG A 193 28.55 -4.12 -61.84
CA ARG A 193 29.79 -4.42 -62.57
C ARG A 193 29.98 -3.38 -63.68
N LYS A 194 31.14 -2.71 -63.69
CA LYS A 194 31.52 -1.71 -64.72
C LYS A 194 31.76 -2.39 -66.09
N PRO A 195 31.18 -1.90 -67.19
CA PRO A 195 31.66 -2.19 -68.54
C PRO A 195 32.79 -1.23 -68.97
N PRO A 196 33.66 -1.62 -69.91
CA PRO A 196 34.91 -0.92 -70.24
C PRO A 196 34.76 0.09 -71.41
N PHE A 197 35.58 1.16 -71.36
CA PHE A 197 36.07 2.09 -72.43
C PHE A 197 35.10 2.49 -73.59
N ASN A 198 34.97 3.76 -73.99
CA ASN A 198 36.02 4.68 -74.42
C ASN A 198 35.47 6.12 -74.45
N GLY A 199 36.35 7.10 -74.28
CA GLY A 199 36.03 8.47 -73.85
C GLY A 199 35.36 9.40 -74.87
N SER A 200 35.30 10.67 -74.47
CA SER A 200 34.73 11.84 -75.17
C SER A 200 33.24 12.10 -74.93
N ILE A 201 32.91 12.75 -73.81
CA ILE A 201 32.39 14.13 -73.86
C ILE A 201 32.45 14.74 -72.45
N PHE A 202 33.24 15.81 -72.37
CA PHE A 202 33.26 16.88 -71.37
C PHE A 202 31.97 16.98 -70.54
N GLY A 203 31.96 17.03 -69.21
CA GLY A 203 32.92 17.67 -68.32
C GLY A 203 32.20 18.81 -67.58
N LYS A 204 31.92 18.63 -66.29
CA LYS A 204 31.90 19.71 -65.28
C LYS A 204 31.73 19.15 -63.86
N ARG A 205 32.88 19.11 -63.18
CA ARG A 205 33.14 19.40 -61.76
C ARG A 205 32.18 18.79 -60.74
N GLY A 206 32.66 17.74 -60.06
CA GLY A 206 32.21 17.45 -58.71
C GLY A 206 32.69 18.51 -57.72
N THR A 207 31.91 18.70 -56.66
CA THR A 207 32.46 18.84 -55.32
C THR A 207 31.47 18.21 -54.32
N SER A 208 32.06 17.40 -53.45
CA SER A 208 31.56 16.73 -52.26
C SER A 208 30.73 17.62 -51.32
N VAL A 209 29.61 17.10 -50.81
CA VAL A 209 29.35 16.75 -49.39
C VAL A 209 29.32 17.94 -48.44
N ASP A 210 28.16 18.21 -47.83
CA ASP A 210 28.04 18.47 -46.38
C ASP A 210 26.58 18.29 -45.93
N TYR A 211 26.38 17.32 -45.04
CA TYR A 211 25.09 16.87 -44.52
C TYR A 211 25.03 17.21 -43.02
N ASP A 212 25.22 18.48 -42.61
CA ASP A 212 25.04 18.85 -41.19
C ASP A 212 24.82 20.35 -40.95
N SER A 213 23.68 20.90 -41.36
CA SER A 213 23.28 22.27 -41.00
C SER A 213 21.77 22.50 -40.82
N GLY A 214 20.97 21.42 -40.84
CA GLY A 214 19.52 21.48 -40.65
C GLY A 214 19.06 21.28 -39.21
N ALA A 215 19.71 20.39 -38.44
CA ALA A 215 19.20 19.91 -37.15
C ALA A 215 19.27 20.96 -36.03
N GLY A 216 20.30 21.80 -36.00
CA GLY A 216 20.46 22.83 -34.96
C GLY A 216 19.37 23.91 -35.01
N LYS A 217 18.90 24.27 -36.21
CA LYS A 217 17.85 25.30 -36.39
C LYS A 217 16.48 24.78 -35.98
N THR A 218 16.19 23.50 -36.21
CA THR A 218 14.92 22.86 -35.85
C THR A 218 14.78 22.64 -34.34
N LEU A 219 15.89 22.34 -33.64
CA LEU A 219 15.88 22.21 -32.18
C LEU A 219 15.69 23.55 -31.46
N SER A 220 16.26 24.64 -32.01
CA SER A 220 16.09 25.97 -31.45
C SER A 220 14.62 26.44 -31.51
N SER A 221 13.93 26.19 -32.63
CA SER A 221 12.53 26.60 -32.79
C SER A 221 11.58 25.78 -31.91
N MET A 222 11.89 24.52 -31.60
CA MET A 222 11.09 23.73 -30.65
C MET A 222 11.26 24.18 -29.19
N CYS A 223 12.45 24.68 -28.84
CA CYS A 223 12.71 25.19 -27.48
C CYS A 223 11.97 26.50 -27.21
N GLU A 224 11.89 27.41 -28.18
CA GLU A 224 11.10 28.65 -28.05
C GLU A 224 9.61 28.37 -27.86
N ILE A 225 9.03 27.47 -28.65
CA ILE A 225 7.61 27.10 -28.55
C ILE A 225 7.30 26.49 -27.17
N ALA A 226 8.21 25.65 -26.65
CA ALA A 226 8.06 25.06 -25.32
C ALA A 226 8.16 26.13 -24.21
N SER A 227 9.04 27.13 -24.36
CA SER A 227 9.21 28.24 -23.42
C SER A 227 7.96 29.12 -23.35
N GLU A 228 7.38 29.49 -24.49
CA GLU A 228 6.17 30.31 -24.56
C GLU A 228 4.96 29.58 -23.94
N ALA A 229 4.82 28.28 -24.21
CA ALA A 229 3.74 27.48 -23.62
C ALA A 229 3.87 27.36 -22.09
N CYS A 230 5.10 27.31 -21.56
CA CYS A 230 5.35 27.20 -20.13
C CYS A 230 4.98 28.50 -19.38
N GLN A 231 5.28 29.66 -19.94
CA GLN A 231 4.93 30.96 -19.34
C GLN A 231 3.41 31.21 -19.32
N ALA A 232 2.66 30.70 -20.30
CA ALA A 232 1.20 30.80 -20.31
C ALA A 232 0.52 30.00 -19.17
N TRP A 233 1.16 28.94 -18.68
CA TRP A 233 0.62 28.08 -17.62
C TRP A 233 1.04 28.49 -16.21
N PHE A 234 2.12 29.27 -16.07
CA PHE A 234 2.64 29.75 -14.79
C PHE A 234 2.90 31.26 -14.83
N PRO A 235 1.86 32.12 -14.76
CA PRO A 235 2.08 33.55 -14.58
C PRO A 235 2.75 33.79 -13.23
N SER A 236 3.99 34.30 -13.27
CA SER A 236 4.70 34.74 -12.07
C SER A 236 3.87 35.80 -11.34
N GLN A 237 3.56 35.55 -10.06
CA GLN A 237 2.97 36.54 -9.16
C GLN A 237 4.04 37.58 -8.83
N ASP A 238 3.91 38.79 -9.38
CA ASP A 238 4.79 39.90 -9.05
C ASP A 238 4.64 40.31 -7.57
N LYS A 239 5.79 40.42 -6.88
CA LYS A 239 6.00 41.27 -5.72
C LYS A 239 6.98 42.36 -6.11
#